data_AF-A0A968KJI5-F1
#
_entry.id   AF-A0A968KJI5-F1
#
_cell.length_a   1.000
_cell.length_b   1.000
_cell.length_c   1.000
_cell.angle_alpha   90.00
_cell.angle_beta   90.00
_cell.angle_gamma   90.00
#
_symmetry.space_group_name_H-M   'P 1'
#
loop_
_entity.id
_entity.type
_entity.pdbx_description
1 polymer ?
#
loop_
_entity_poly.entity_id
_entity_poly.type
_entity_poly.pdbx_seq_one_letter_code
_entity_poly.pdbx_strand_id
1 'polypeptide(L)'
;LIHMAEENSRFIDNQDGTVTDVQTGLMWTREDTWLTEAQWVSWDEALRYTHDLSYRKFAGYNDWRLPEQEELLTLVDNEHTIK
;
A
#
# COMPACT_ATOMS: atom_id res chain seq x y z
N LEU A 1 -17.88 15.71 -27.18
CA LEU A 1 -18.27 15.87 -25.77
C LEU A 1 -17.01 15.66 -24.95
N ILE A 2 -16.60 16.71 -24.27
CA ILE A 2 -15.34 16.85 -23.56
C ILE A 2 -15.41 16.00 -22.28
N HIS A 3 -14.50 15.04 -22.09
CA HIS A 3 -14.06 14.58 -20.76
C HIS A 3 -12.62 15.13 -20.66
N MET A 4 -12.40 16.35 -20.19
CA MET A 4 -12.24 16.73 -18.77
C MET A 4 -11.36 15.69 -18.06
N ALA A 5 -10.15 16.12 -17.73
CA ALA A 5 -9.00 15.35 -17.27
C ALA A 5 -9.30 14.30 -16.20
N GLU A 6 -8.59 13.16 -16.25
CA GLU A 6 -8.08 12.58 -15.01
C GLU A 6 -6.63 13.04 -14.88
N GLU A 7 -6.46 13.96 -13.93
CA GLU A 7 -5.21 14.57 -13.50
C GLU A 7 -4.23 13.51 -13.00
N ASN A 8 -2.93 13.84 -12.92
CA ASN A 8 -1.87 13.00 -12.35
C ASN A 8 -2.29 12.28 -11.04
N SER A 9 -2.85 11.07 -11.14
CA SER A 9 -3.17 10.25 -9.97
C SER A 9 -1.86 9.85 -9.33
N ARG A 10 -1.64 10.31 -8.11
CA ARG A 10 -0.45 9.95 -7.32
C ARG A 10 -0.31 8.43 -7.15
N PHE A 11 -1.44 7.75 -7.04
CA PHE A 11 -1.51 6.31 -6.84
C PHE A 11 -1.96 5.62 -8.13
N ILE A 12 -1.15 4.68 -8.62
CA ILE A 12 -1.40 3.90 -9.84
C ILE A 12 -1.66 2.45 -9.45
N ASP A 13 -2.82 1.92 -9.82
CA ASP A 13 -3.18 0.51 -9.66
C ASP A 13 -2.42 -0.37 -10.67
N ASN A 14 -1.62 -1.33 -10.17
CA ASN A 14 -0.82 -2.25 -11.00
C ASN A 14 -1.58 -3.53 -11.44
N GLN A 15 -2.85 -3.68 -11.04
CA GLN A 15 -3.76 -4.81 -11.33
C GLN A 15 -3.29 -6.18 -10.85
N ASP A 16 -2.38 -6.22 -9.87
CA ASP A 16 -1.79 -7.43 -9.28
C ASP A 16 -1.92 -7.48 -7.75
N GLY A 17 -2.76 -6.61 -7.18
CA GLY A 17 -2.89 -6.43 -5.74
C GLY A 17 -1.91 -5.41 -5.15
N THR A 18 -1.17 -4.69 -5.98
CA THR A 18 -0.29 -3.59 -5.55
C THR A 18 -0.72 -2.23 -6.11
N VAL A 19 -0.19 -1.16 -5.53
CA VAL A 19 -0.39 0.23 -5.92
C VAL A 19 0.95 0.97 -5.90
N THR A 20 1.30 1.65 -6.98
CA THR A 20 2.51 2.48 -7.08
C THR A 20 2.20 3.91 -6.67
N ASP A 21 2.96 4.46 -5.72
CA ASP A 21 2.95 5.88 -5.39
C ASP A 21 4.05 6.61 -6.19
N VAL A 22 3.64 7.34 -7.22
CA VAL A 22 4.59 8.02 -8.13
C VAL A 22 5.32 9.19 -7.47
N GLN A 23 4.85 9.69 -6.33
CA GLN A 23 5.50 10.80 -5.62
C GLN A 23 6.69 10.31 -4.80
N THR A 24 6.55 9.16 -4.13
CA THR A 24 7.61 8.59 -3.28
C THR A 24 8.45 7.56 -4.02
N GLY A 25 7.94 7.02 -5.13
CA GLY A 25 8.55 5.89 -5.85
C GLY A 25 8.36 4.54 -5.14
N LEU A 26 7.56 4.51 -4.08
CA LEU A 26 7.27 3.29 -3.32
C LEU A 26 6.08 2.54 -3.92
N MET A 27 6.02 1.24 -3.63
CA MET A 27 4.90 0.38 -3.99
C MET A 27 4.30 -0.22 -2.72
N TRP A 28 2.98 -0.28 -2.69
CA TRP A 28 2.18 -0.67 -1.53
C TRP A 28 1.33 -1.88 -1.86
N THR A 29 1.03 -2.74 -0.88
CA THR A 29 -0.09 -3.67 -1.02
C THR A 29 -1.38 -2.85 -1.06
N ARG A 30 -2.31 -3.23 -1.94
CA ARG A 30 -3.58 -2.49 -2.08
C ARG A 30 -4.46 -2.58 -0.85
N GLU A 31 -4.40 -3.73 -0.19
CA GLU A 31 -5.21 -4.06 0.98
C GLU A 31 -4.26 -4.27 2.16
N ASP A 32 -4.70 -3.85 3.34
CA ASP A 32 -4.04 -4.16 4.61
C ASP A 32 -4.69 -5.39 5.26
N THR A 33 -4.10 -5.86 6.37
CA THR A 33 -4.59 -7.04 7.09
C THR A 33 -6.00 -6.85 7.65
N TRP A 34 -6.43 -5.61 7.89
CA TRP A 34 -7.79 -5.35 8.35
C TRP A 34 -8.81 -5.56 7.23
N LEU A 35 -8.51 -5.07 6.02
CA LEU A 35 -9.37 -5.26 4.86
C LEU A 35 -9.45 -6.73 4.43
N THR A 36 -8.38 -7.51 4.59
CA THR A 36 -8.36 -8.92 4.20
C THR A 36 -8.89 -9.87 5.27
N GLU A 37 -8.57 -9.63 6.56
CA GLU A 37 -8.80 -10.59 7.64
C GLU A 37 -9.66 -10.04 8.79
N ALA A 38 -10.03 -8.76 8.78
CA ALA A 38 -10.75 -8.07 9.86
C ALA A 38 -10.09 -8.25 11.24
N GLN A 39 -8.76 -8.35 11.26
CA GLN A 39 -7.97 -8.56 12.47
C GLN A 39 -6.93 -7.46 12.64
N TRP A 40 -6.81 -7.01 13.90
CA TRP A 40 -5.66 -6.23 14.34
C TRP A 40 -4.50 -7.18 14.56
N VAL A 41 -3.39 -6.93 13.89
CA VAL A 41 -2.17 -7.72 14.02
C VAL A 41 -1.18 -7.02 14.94
N SER A 42 -0.45 -7.80 15.72
CA SER A 42 0.72 -7.33 16.46
C SER A 42 1.85 -6.94 15.51
N TRP A 43 2.82 -6.18 16.02
CA TRP A 43 3.99 -5.77 15.24
C TRP A 43 4.79 -6.97 14.72
N ASP A 44 4.96 -8.03 15.52
CA ASP A 44 5.62 -9.27 15.12
C ASP A 44 4.87 -10.00 13.99
N GLU A 45 3.53 -9.95 14.00
CA GLU A 45 2.71 -10.51 12.92
C GLU A 45 2.84 -9.72 11.63
N ALA A 46 2.85 -8.39 11.72
CA ALA A 46 3.06 -7.51 10.57
C ALA A 46 4.44 -7.73 9.94
N LEU A 47 5.49 -7.89 10.75
CA LEU A 47 6.81 -8.27 10.25
C LEU A 47 6.78 -9.62 9.53
N ARG A 48 6.19 -10.66 10.16
CA ARG A 48 6.06 -11.99 9.55
C ARG A 48 5.34 -11.92 8.22
N TYR A 49 4.29 -11.12 8.12
CA TYR A 49 3.55 -10.91 6.88
C TYR A 49 4.45 -10.35 5.77
N THR A 50 5.23 -9.29 6.05
CA THR A 50 6.15 -8.73 5.04
C THR A 50 7.24 -9.71 4.61
N HIS A 51 7.76 -10.52 5.54
CA HIS A 51 8.69 -11.60 5.22
C HIS A 51 8.06 -12.68 4.32
N ASP A 52 6.80 -13.05 4.58
CA ASP A 52 6.06 -13.99 3.75
C ASP A 52 5.84 -13.45 2.32
N LEU A 53 5.44 -12.18 2.18
CA LEU A 53 5.33 -11.51 0.87
C LEU A 53 6.63 -11.61 0.07
N SER A 54 7.75 -11.31 0.72
CA SER A 54 9.09 -11.38 0.11
C SER A 54 9.47 -12.81 -0.27
N TYR A 55 9.22 -13.78 0.61
CA TYR A 55 9.52 -15.18 0.38
C TYR A 55 8.72 -15.76 -0.80
N ARG A 56 7.41 -15.47 -0.87
CA ARG A 56 6.52 -15.96 -1.94
C ARG A 56 6.62 -15.16 -3.23
N LYS A 57 7.46 -14.11 -3.27
CA LYS A 57 7.62 -13.19 -4.39
C LYS A 57 6.31 -12.57 -4.84
N PHE A 58 5.54 -12.03 -3.90
CA PHE A 58 4.26 -11.40 -4.22
C PHE A 58 4.44 -10.29 -5.27
N ALA A 59 3.55 -10.26 -6.27
CA ALA A 59 3.64 -9.39 -7.44
C ALA A 59 4.99 -9.46 -8.21
N GLY A 60 5.78 -10.52 -7.99
CA GLY A 60 7.11 -10.69 -8.59
C GLY A 60 8.27 -10.08 -7.78
N TYR A 61 8.00 -9.44 -6.65
CA TYR A 61 8.98 -8.71 -5.84
C TYR A 61 9.31 -9.45 -4.54
N ASN A 62 10.56 -9.33 -4.07
CA ASN A 62 11.09 -10.05 -2.91
C ASN A 62 11.71 -9.14 -1.84
N ASP A 63 11.43 -7.84 -1.92
CA ASP A 63 11.95 -6.75 -1.10
C ASP A 63 10.85 -6.04 -0.29
N TRP A 64 9.74 -6.73 -0.03
CA TRP A 64 8.67 -6.26 0.83
C TRP A 64 9.16 -6.08 2.27
N ARG A 65 8.85 -4.92 2.86
CA ARG A 65 9.16 -4.54 4.24
C ARG A 65 8.01 -3.75 4.86
N LEU A 66 8.05 -3.56 6.17
CA LEU A 66 7.20 -2.56 6.81
C LEU A 66 7.65 -1.15 6.40
N PRO A 67 6.71 -0.21 6.23
CA PRO A 67 7.04 1.17 5.97
C PRO A 67 7.69 1.85 7.19
N GLU A 68 8.51 2.85 6.91
CA GLU A 68 8.99 3.77 7.92
C GLU A 68 7.88 4.75 8.31
N GLN A 69 8.05 5.41 9.47
CA GLN A 69 7.03 6.31 10.01
C GLN A 69 6.70 7.45 9.04
N GLU A 70 7.72 8.03 8.42
CA GLU A 70 7.62 9.12 7.47
C GLU A 70 6.87 8.70 6.21
N GLU A 71 7.08 7.47 5.73
CA GLU A 71 6.41 6.90 4.55
C GLU A 71 4.93 6.67 4.82
N LEU A 72 4.57 6.13 6.00
CA LEU A 72 3.18 5.97 6.43
C LEU A 72 2.43 7.30 6.46
N LEU A 73 3.06 8.36 6.97
CA LEU A 73 2.44 9.68 7.01
C LEU A 73 2.10 10.22 5.61
N THR A 74 2.77 9.75 4.57
CA THR A 74 2.46 10.13 3.19
C THR A 74 1.20 9.46 2.63
N LEU A 75 0.72 8.38 3.25
CA LEU A 75 -0.49 7.63 2.85
C LEU A 75 -1.76 8.16 3.51
N VAL A 76 -1.63 8.87 4.62
CA VAL A 76 -2.79 9.35 5.39
C VAL A 76 -3.43 10.54 4.68
N ASP A 77 -4.69 10.39 4.29
CA ASP A 77 -5.52 11.51 3.87
C ASP A 77 -6.17 12.17 5.10
N ASN A 78 -5.58 13.29 5.51
CA ASN A 78 -6.05 14.06 6.66
C ASN A 78 -7.40 14.77 6.41
N GLU A 79 -7.82 14.94 5.16
CA GLU A 79 -9.06 15.66 4.82
C GLU A 79 -10.28 14.74 4.82
N HIS A 80 -10.09 13.44 4.54
CA HIS A 80 -11.16 12.45 4.45
C HIS A 80 -11.12 11.37 5.54
N THR A 81 -10.33 11.57 6.59
CA THR A 81 -10.32 10.67 7.75
C THR A 81 -11.69 10.72 8.46
N ILE A 82 -12.41 9.60 8.52
CA ILE A 82 -13.65 9.46 9.29
C ILE A 82 -13.29 9.62 10.78
N LYS A 83 -13.82 10.65 11.42
CA LYS A 83 -13.66 10.90 12.87
C LYS A 83 -14.67 10.14 13.71
#